data_AF-A0A830FTV5-F1
#
_entry.id   AF-A0A830FTV5-F1
#
_cell.length_a   1.000
_cell.length_b   1.000
_cell.length_c   1.000
_cell.angle_alpha   90.00
_cell.angle_beta   90.00
_cell.angle_gamma   90.00
#
_symmetry.space_group_name_H-M   'P 1'
#
loop_
_entity.id
_entity.type
_entity.pdbx_description
1 polymer ?
#
loop_
_entity_poly.entity_id
_entity_poly.type
_entity_poly.pdbx_seq_one_letter_code
_entity_poly.pdbx_strand_id
1 'polypeptide(L)' 'MSERLHQIVDLLVAAVIAGTSTFIWSFVLPTGLALTLAGMFAAMYYFSRNPWGSTRGEAYNEWIDDLYDRFLP' A
#
# COMPACT_ATOMS: atom_id res chain seq x y z
N MET A 1 5.74 16.17 -13.14
CA MET A 1 6.24 16.21 -11.76
C MET A 1 5.28 15.47 -10.82
N SER A 2 3.95 15.64 -10.97
CA SER A 2 2.96 14.98 -10.09
C SER A 2 3.06 13.45 -10.10
N GLU A 3 3.35 12.80 -11.23
CA GLU A 3 3.52 11.33 -11.28
C GLU A 3 4.64 10.80 -10.36
N ARG A 4 5.74 11.54 -10.20
CA ARG A 4 6.79 11.18 -9.22
C ARG A 4 6.34 11.42 -7.79
N LEU A 5 5.53 12.45 -7.56
CA LEU A 5 4.97 12.75 -6.25
C LEU A 5 3.96 11.67 -5.82
N HIS A 6 3.15 11.17 -6.76
CA HIS A 6 2.23 10.06 -6.53
C HIS A 6 3.00 8.80 -6.12
N GLN A 7 4.09 8.46 -6.84
CA GLN A 7 4.97 7.34 -6.49
C GLN A 7 5.59 7.49 -5.09
N ILE A 8 5.99 8.71 -4.70
CA ILE A 8 6.51 8.97 -3.36
C ILE A 8 5.41 8.74 -2.31
N VAL A 9 4.19 9.23 -2.55
CA VAL A 9 3.08 9.04 -1.62
C VAL A 9 2.71 7.56 -1.50
N ASP A 10 2.68 6.83 -2.60
CA ASP A 10 2.45 5.38 -2.54
C ASP A 10 3.53 4.63 -1.79
N LEU A 11 4.79 5.04 -1.93
CA LEU A 11 5.89 4.46 -1.18
C LEU A 11 5.71 4.71 0.32
N LEU A 12 5.26 5.91 0.71
CA LEU A 12 4.96 6.25 2.11
C LEU A 12 3.78 5.42 2.64
N VAL A 13 2.71 5.28 1.86
CA VAL A 13 1.56 4.45 2.25
C VAL A 13 1.97 2.98 2.37
N ALA A 14 2.77 2.46 1.44
CA ALA A 14 3.31 1.11 1.50
C ALA A 14 4.19 0.90 2.75
N ALA A 15 5.02 1.88 3.13
CA ALA A 15 5.82 1.84 4.35
C ALA A 15 4.95 1.81 5.61
N VAL A 16 3.86 2.59 5.64
CA VAL A 16 2.87 2.56 6.74
C VAL A 16 2.19 1.20 6.81
N ILE A 17 1.77 0.63 5.68
CA ILE A 17 1.19 -0.72 5.61
C ILE A 17 2.18 -1.75 6.13
N ALA A 18 3.46 -1.69 5.72
CA ALA A 18 4.50 -2.61 6.18
C ALA A 18 4.71 -2.50 7.70
N GLY A 19 4.87 -1.28 8.22
CA GLY A 19 5.13 -1.04 9.64
C GLY A 19 3.96 -1.48 10.52
N THR A 20 2.74 -1.07 10.18
CA THR A 20 1.52 -1.44 10.91
C THR A 20 1.24 -2.94 10.85
N SER A 21 1.40 -3.56 9.67
CA SER A 21 1.25 -5.01 9.52
C SER A 21 2.28 -5.76 10.36
N THR A 22 3.56 -5.34 10.32
CA THR A 22 4.62 -5.97 11.12
C THR A 22 4.28 -5.89 12.60
N PHE A 23 3.86 -4.72 13.08
CA PHE A 23 3.48 -4.51 14.47
C PHE A 23 2.29 -5.40 14.88
N ILE A 24 1.21 -5.42 14.10
CA ILE A 24 0.02 -6.23 14.39
C ILE A 24 0.35 -7.73 14.38
N TRP A 25 1.05 -8.21 13.35
CA TRP A 25 1.35 -9.64 13.24
C TRP A 25 2.39 -10.12 14.26
N SER A 26 3.23 -9.22 14.78
CA SER A 26 4.21 -9.57 15.82
C SER A 26 3.59 -10.07 17.12
N PHE A 27 2.31 -9.74 17.39
CA PHE A 27 1.60 -10.23 18.57
C PHE A 27 1.21 -11.70 18.50
N VAL A 28 1.09 -12.27 17.30
CA VAL A 28 0.50 -13.61 17.10
C VAL A 28 1.33 -14.54 16.20
N LEU A 29 2.35 -14.03 15.52
CA LEU A 29 3.21 -14.79 14.61
C LEU A 29 4.70 -14.66 14.96
N PRO A 30 5.53 -15.67 14.61
CA PRO A 30 6.98 -15.53 14.62
C PRO A 30 7.43 -14.35 13.75
N THR A 31 8.50 -13.67 14.17
CA THR A 31 9.03 -12.45 13.52
C THR A 31 9.23 -12.61 12.01
N GLY A 32 9.78 -13.74 11.56
CA GLY A 32 9.99 -13.99 10.14
C GLY A 32 8.67 -13.98 9.34
N LEU A 33 7.63 -14.64 9.84
CA LEU A 33 6.32 -14.70 9.17
C LEU A 33 5.60 -13.34 9.21
N ALA A 34 5.70 -12.61 10.33
CA ALA A 34 5.15 -11.26 10.45
C ALA A 34 5.75 -10.31 9.41
N LEU A 35 7.09 -10.34 9.24
CA LEU A 35 7.79 -9.53 8.23
C LEU A 35 7.43 -9.95 6.80
N THR A 36 7.33 -11.25 6.52
CA THR A 36 6.93 -11.74 5.19
C THR A 36 5.53 -11.26 4.82
N LEU A 37 4.55 -11.39 5.73
CA LEU A 37 3.19 -10.93 5.48
C LEU A 37 3.13 -9.41 5.31
N ALA A 38 3.82 -8.66 6.17
CA ALA A 38 3.89 -7.22 6.06
C ALA A 38 4.48 -6.75 4.72
N GLY A 39 5.57 -7.39 4.27
CA GLY A 39 6.16 -7.13 2.96
C GLY A 39 5.21 -7.46 1.82
N MET A 40 4.48 -8.58 1.91
CA MET A 40 3.47 -8.97 0.92
C MET A 40 2.34 -7.94 0.82
N PHE A 41 1.83 -7.46 1.96
CA PHE A 41 0.78 -6.43 2.00
C PHE A 41 1.24 -5.09 1.42
N ALA A 42 2.45 -4.65 1.77
CA ALA A 42 3.04 -3.45 1.22
C ALA A 42 3.26 -3.55 -0.29
N ALA A 43 3.76 -4.70 -0.77
CA ALA A 43 3.98 -4.94 -2.20
C ALA A 43 2.67 -4.97 -2.99
N MET A 44 1.63 -5.62 -2.48
CA MET A 44 0.30 -5.64 -3.12
C MET A 44 -0.25 -4.22 -3.30
N TYR A 45 -0.13 -3.37 -2.27
CA TYR A 45 -0.51 -1.96 -2.39
C TYR A 45 0.38 -1.21 -3.38
N TYR A 46 1.70 -1.24 -3.21
CA TYR A 46 2.62 -0.41 -3.99
C TYR A 46 2.57 -0.73 -5.49
N PHE A 47 2.48 -2.00 -5.87
CA PHE A 47 2.55 -2.40 -7.27
C PHE A 47 1.19 -2.44 -7.98
N SER A 48 0.13 -2.78 -7.26
CA SER A 48 -1.18 -2.96 -7.88
C SER A 48 -2.22 -1.95 -7.40
N ARG A 49 -2.04 -1.42 -6.18
CA ARG A 49 -3.05 -0.67 -5.40
C ARG A 49 -4.42 -1.36 -5.31
N ASN A 50 -4.53 -2.60 -5.81
CA ASN A 50 -5.72 -3.44 -5.78
C ASN A 50 -5.78 -4.17 -4.42
N PRO A 51 -6.74 -3.83 -3.56
CA PRO A 51 -6.84 -4.47 -2.26
C PRO A 51 -7.15 -5.96 -2.44
N TRP A 52 -6.19 -6.81 -2.07
CA TRP A 52 -6.38 -8.24 -1.85
C TRP A 52 -7.01 -9.00 -3.02
N GLY A 53 -6.70 -8.58 -4.26
CA GLY A 53 -7.24 -9.22 -5.47
C GLY A 53 -8.72 -8.92 -5.72
N SER A 54 -9.23 -7.79 -5.22
CA SER A 54 -10.58 -7.35 -5.51
C SER A 54 -10.84 -7.26 -7.01
N THR A 55 -12.06 -7.61 -7.42
CA THR A 55 -12.53 -7.46 -8.82
C THR A 55 -12.71 -6.00 -9.22
N ARG A 56 -12.59 -5.07 -8.26
CA ARG A 56 -12.76 -3.62 -8.47
C ARG A 56 -11.45 -2.85 -8.42
N GLY A 57 -10.32 -3.50 -8.66
CA GLY A 57 -8.99 -2.89 -8.60
C GLY A 57 -8.86 -1.60 -9.42
N GLU A 58 -9.37 -1.60 -10.67
CA GLU A 58 -9.36 -0.42 -11.54
C GLU A 58 -10.09 0.78 -10.91
N ALA A 59 -11.29 0.56 -10.38
CA ALA A 59 -12.06 1.62 -9.73
C ALA A 59 -11.38 2.18 -8.47
N TYR A 60 -10.62 1.36 -7.74
CA TYR A 60 -9.83 1.86 -6.61
C TYR A 60 -8.64 2.69 -7.08
N ASN A 61 -7.98 2.28 -8.17
CA ASN A 61 -6.84 3.00 -8.71
C ASN A 61 -7.25 4.37 -9.24
N GLU A 62 -8.32 4.43 -10.03
CA GLU A 62 -8.90 5.69 -10.52
C GLU A 62 -9.26 6.61 -9.36
N TRP A 63 -9.90 6.09 -8.32
CA TRP A 63 -10.25 6.89 -7.14
C TRP A 63 -9.02 7.43 -6.40
N ILE A 64 -7.94 6.66 -6.29
CA ILE A 64 -6.69 7.11 -5.68
C ILE A 64 -6.02 8.19 -6.54
N ASP A 65 -6.01 8.00 -7.86
CA ASP A 65 -5.43 8.97 -8.79
C ASP A 65 -6.20 10.30 -8.76
N ASP A 66 -7.54 10.27 -8.78
CA ASP A 66 -8.40 11.45 -8.61
C ASP A 66 -8.13 12.18 -7.27
N LEU A 67 -7.90 11.40 -6.20
CA LEU A 67 -7.56 11.95 -4.90
C LEU A 67 -6.21 12.65 -4.93
N TYR A 68 -5.21 12.02 -5.54
CA TYR A 68 -3.88 12.61 -5.66
C TYR A 68 -3.90 13.87 -6.52
N ASP A 69 -4.57 13.86 -7.66
CA ASP A 69 -4.70 15.04 -8.53
C ASP A 69 -5.35 16.23 -7.80
N ARG A 70 -6.27 15.97 -6.88
CA ARG A 70 -6.93 17.02 -6.08
C ARG A 70 -6.03 17.64 -5.02
N PHE A 71 -5.13 16.87 -4.42
CA PHE A 71 -4.36 17.28 -3.24
C PHE A 71 -2.85 17.45 -3.50
N LEU A 72 -2.34 16.97 -4.63
CA LEU A 72 -0.92 16.95 -5.02
C LEU A 72 -0.74 17.52 -6.45
N PRO A 73 -1.07 18.80 -6.69
CA PRO A 73 -0.96 19.43 -8.00
C PRO A 73 0.48 19.56 -8.55
#